data_AF-A0A7S3M3R1-F1
#
_entry.id   AF-A0A7S3M3R1-F1
#
_cell.length_a   1.000
_cell.length_b   1.000
_cell.length_c   1.000
_cell.angle_alpha   90.00
_cell.angle_beta   90.00
_cell.angle_gamma   90.00
#
_symmetry.space_group_name_H-M   'P 1'
#
loop_
_entity.id
_entity.type
_entity.pdbx_description
1 polymer ?
#
loop_
_entity_poly.entity_id
_entity_poly.type
_entity_poly.pdbx_seq_one_letter_code
_entity_poly.pdbx_strand_id
1 'polypeptide(L)'
;MLGSAVSSSYSSSSSRAGKRELTRIGENQRVEGVEDDNSGAGDSSHSSNNKSNSSGKESKEHSLVQGLKPMRDKYLLGVLAKMSAPIAQMFPELEGYTAAVPSKRDIQALTNAMQAEFSTGLIEGDCGLVQLICREFSKTVRLMLTKIEGMVMHTADTRTLSTAAGGFARSHAQQHNANLLQLLVQFKELLQKIPGKVRAAGVDASTSLLASSATASSGSGASNAVNASNSNAASSVTASVREMERAVEDAVSWIEEVADKHIMQPVVTLLSGYVTSLVVGMHKEGIVGGVGASPVVTAGSASKTATPSTASTSTYTGKAPV
;
A
#
# COMPACT_ATOMS: atom_id res chain seq x y z
N MET A 1 2.34 -51.86 -19.20
CA MET A 1 2.97 -50.79 -18.40
C MET A 1 1.88 -50.14 -17.57
N LEU A 2 1.91 -50.42 -16.26
CA LEU A 2 0.95 -49.98 -15.26
C LEU A 2 1.37 -48.60 -14.74
N GLY A 3 0.45 -47.62 -14.72
CA GLY A 3 0.69 -46.28 -14.17
C GLY A 3 -0.37 -45.96 -13.12
N SER A 4 0.06 -45.99 -11.86
CA SER A 4 -0.74 -45.80 -10.65
C SER A 4 -1.46 -44.44 -10.57
N ALA A 5 -2.71 -44.49 -10.12
CA ALA A 5 -3.42 -43.35 -9.56
C ALA A 5 -3.03 -43.18 -8.08
N VAL A 6 -2.62 -41.96 -7.71
CA VAL A 6 -2.41 -41.56 -6.30
C VAL A 6 -3.66 -40.85 -5.81
N SER A 7 -4.35 -41.50 -4.86
CA SER A 7 -5.32 -40.90 -3.96
C SER A 7 -4.59 -39.98 -2.96
N SER A 8 -5.12 -38.79 -2.73
CA SER A 8 -4.72 -37.97 -1.58
C SER A 8 -5.92 -37.71 -0.69
N SER A 9 -5.78 -38.19 0.54
CA SER A 9 -6.77 -38.29 1.58
C SER A 9 -6.95 -36.96 2.31
N TYR A 10 -8.21 -36.61 2.57
CA TYR A 10 -8.60 -35.58 3.53
C TYR A 10 -8.12 -35.95 4.94
N SER A 11 -7.64 -34.97 5.69
CA SER A 11 -7.50 -35.06 7.14
C SER A 11 -7.98 -33.77 7.78
N SER A 12 -9.26 -33.81 8.17
CA SER A 12 -9.88 -32.87 9.09
C SER A 12 -9.28 -33.06 10.48
N SER A 13 -8.90 -31.98 11.16
CA SER A 13 -8.60 -32.01 12.58
C SER A 13 -9.33 -30.88 13.29
N SER A 14 -10.01 -31.32 14.35
CA SER A 14 -11.04 -30.66 15.12
C SER A 14 -10.44 -29.90 16.32
N SER A 15 -11.09 -28.78 16.64
CA SER A 15 -11.36 -28.24 17.97
C SER A 15 -10.25 -28.22 19.03
N ARG A 16 -9.90 -27.01 19.47
CA ARG A 16 -9.86 -26.72 20.91
C ARG A 16 -10.24 -25.28 21.23
N ALA A 17 -11.35 -25.17 21.95
CA ALA A 17 -11.88 -23.95 22.54
C ALA A 17 -10.95 -23.43 23.65
N GLY A 18 -10.58 -22.16 23.56
CA GLY A 18 -9.90 -21.39 24.61
C GLY A 18 -10.69 -20.10 24.89
N LYS A 19 -11.21 -20.01 26.10
CA LYS A 19 -12.10 -18.97 26.64
C LYS A 19 -11.31 -17.71 27.07
N ARG A 20 -11.97 -16.54 26.93
CA ARG A 20 -11.77 -15.24 27.65
C ARG A 20 -10.59 -14.40 27.11
N GLU A 21 -10.71 -13.09 26.89
CA GLU A 21 -11.29 -12.05 27.76
C GLU A 21 -11.78 -10.84 26.93
N LEU A 22 -13.03 -10.42 27.14
CA LEU A 22 -13.58 -9.15 26.64
C LEU A 22 -13.08 -8.02 27.54
N THR A 23 -12.40 -7.02 26.96
CA THR A 23 -12.35 -5.69 27.58
C THR A 23 -12.98 -4.68 26.64
N ARG A 24 -14.15 -4.20 27.05
CA ARG A 24 -15.01 -3.22 26.40
C ARG A 24 -14.91 -1.93 27.23
N ILE A 25 -14.44 -0.85 26.63
CA ILE A 25 -14.54 0.54 27.14
C ILE A 25 -14.80 1.35 25.86
N GLY A 26 -15.96 1.97 25.59
CA GLY A 26 -16.82 2.76 26.48
C GLY A 26 -16.35 4.22 26.41
N GLU A 27 -16.68 4.95 25.35
CA GLU A 27 -17.76 5.96 25.38
C GLU A 27 -17.32 7.28 26.06
N ASN A 28 -17.33 8.39 25.32
CA ASN A 28 -17.84 9.66 25.83
C ASN A 28 -18.00 10.73 24.73
N GLN A 29 -19.28 10.92 24.40
CA GLN A 29 -19.88 12.12 23.83
C GLN A 29 -19.90 13.21 24.92
N ARG A 30 -19.57 14.46 24.59
CA ARG A 30 -19.99 15.62 25.40
C ARG A 30 -20.40 16.78 24.49
N VAL A 31 -21.60 17.25 24.75
CA VAL A 31 -22.35 18.36 24.18
C VAL A 31 -22.22 19.56 25.12
N GLU A 32 -21.90 20.75 24.60
CA GLU A 32 -22.28 22.11 25.06
C GLU A 32 -22.15 23.00 23.80
N GLY A 33 -23.08 23.82 23.32
CA GLY A 33 -24.27 24.42 23.92
C GLY A 33 -23.99 25.88 24.32
N VAL A 34 -24.11 26.85 23.38
CA VAL A 34 -24.33 28.27 23.69
C VAL A 34 -25.19 28.90 22.59
N GLU A 35 -26.25 29.55 23.05
CA GLU A 35 -27.30 30.29 22.36
C GLU A 35 -26.81 31.68 21.94
N ASP A 36 -27.36 32.24 20.87
CA ASP A 36 -27.51 33.70 20.78
C ASP A 36 -28.72 34.08 19.91
N ASP A 37 -29.54 34.93 20.51
CA ASP A 37 -30.73 35.58 20.01
C ASP A 37 -30.50 36.39 18.73
N ASN A 38 -31.46 36.36 17.80
CA ASN A 38 -31.83 37.58 17.09
C ASN A 38 -33.28 37.54 16.61
N SER A 39 -34.11 38.35 17.26
CA SER A 39 -35.48 38.67 16.88
C SER A 39 -35.46 39.91 15.97
N GLY A 40 -36.07 39.80 14.79
CA GLY A 40 -36.20 40.90 13.83
C GLY A 40 -37.47 40.74 13.00
N ALA A 41 -38.39 41.67 13.20
CA ALA A 41 -39.78 41.65 12.77
C ALA A 41 -40.00 41.95 11.28
N GLY A 42 -41.08 41.37 10.75
CA GLY A 42 -42.08 42.01 9.87
C GLY A 42 -41.68 42.40 8.44
N ASP A 43 -42.35 41.82 7.44
CA ASP A 43 -43.40 42.55 6.71
C ASP A 43 -44.24 41.59 5.85
N SER A 44 -45.52 41.92 5.73
CA SER A 44 -46.53 41.23 4.94
C SER A 44 -46.49 41.73 3.49
N SER A 45 -46.52 40.82 2.52
CA SER A 45 -47.07 41.15 1.20
C SER A 45 -47.65 39.90 0.55
N HIS A 46 -48.97 39.89 0.37
CA HIS A 46 -49.65 39.08 -0.63
C HIS A 46 -49.08 39.40 -2.01
N SER A 47 -48.68 38.37 -2.75
CA SER A 47 -48.67 38.43 -4.21
C SER A 47 -49.20 37.14 -4.79
N SER A 48 -50.26 37.33 -5.57
CA SER A 48 -51.06 36.36 -6.29
C SER A 48 -50.25 35.51 -7.28
N ASN A 49 -50.77 34.29 -7.51
CA ASN A 49 -50.75 33.56 -8.79
C ASN A 49 -49.48 33.67 -9.64
N ASN A 50 -48.66 32.62 -9.62
CA ASN A 50 -48.48 31.90 -10.89
C ASN A 50 -48.13 30.42 -10.66
N LYS A 51 -49.06 29.56 -11.07
CA LYS A 51 -48.94 28.11 -11.12
C LYS A 51 -48.02 27.75 -12.29
N SER A 52 -46.71 27.94 -12.17
CA SER A 52 -45.74 27.36 -13.10
C SER A 52 -45.52 25.90 -12.71
N ASN A 53 -46.23 25.04 -13.43
CA ASN A 53 -46.24 23.60 -13.34
C ASN A 53 -44.89 23.00 -13.84
N SER A 54 -43.80 23.20 -13.09
CA SER A 54 -42.46 22.61 -13.38
C SER A 54 -41.84 21.80 -12.24
N SER A 55 -42.40 21.84 -11.03
CA SER A 55 -41.85 21.19 -9.82
C SER A 55 -41.97 19.66 -9.75
N GLY A 56 -42.65 19.05 -10.72
CA GLY A 56 -42.86 17.59 -10.77
C GLY A 56 -41.76 16.78 -11.47
N LYS A 57 -40.82 17.43 -12.17
CA LYS A 57 -39.72 16.75 -12.89
C LYS A 57 -38.47 16.60 -12.03
N GLU A 58 -38.03 17.66 -11.34
CA GLU A 58 -36.82 17.64 -10.51
C GLU A 58 -36.96 16.71 -9.28
N SER A 59 -38.15 16.64 -8.70
CA SER A 59 -38.44 15.74 -7.56
C SER A 59 -38.40 14.25 -7.94
N LYS A 60 -38.81 13.91 -9.17
CA LYS A 60 -38.72 12.55 -9.70
C LYS A 60 -37.31 12.17 -10.09
N GLU A 61 -36.54 13.08 -10.68
CA GLU A 61 -35.12 12.85 -10.98
C GLU A 61 -34.31 12.63 -9.71
N HIS A 62 -34.53 13.45 -8.67
CA HIS A 62 -33.86 13.26 -7.38
C HIS A 62 -34.25 11.92 -6.71
N SER A 63 -35.52 11.51 -6.83
CA SER A 63 -35.99 10.20 -6.36
C SER A 63 -35.40 9.03 -7.16
N LEU A 64 -35.21 9.18 -8.46
CA LEU A 64 -34.60 8.16 -9.32
C LEU A 64 -33.10 8.03 -9.05
N VAL A 65 -32.37 9.15 -8.93
CA VAL A 65 -30.95 9.16 -8.57
C VAL A 65 -30.72 8.57 -7.17
N GLN A 66 -31.61 8.86 -6.22
CA GLN A 66 -31.58 8.19 -4.91
C GLN A 66 -31.88 6.70 -4.99
N GLY A 67 -32.79 6.28 -5.89
CA GLY A 67 -33.09 4.87 -6.15
C GLY A 67 -31.93 4.08 -6.76
N LEU A 68 -31.00 4.73 -7.46
CA LEU A 68 -29.80 4.10 -8.06
C LEU A 68 -28.61 4.01 -7.09
N LYS A 69 -28.65 4.73 -5.97
CA LYS A 69 -27.58 4.71 -4.96
C LYS A 69 -27.21 3.30 -4.47
N PRO A 70 -28.16 2.40 -4.15
CA PRO A 70 -27.81 1.05 -3.73
C PRO A 70 -27.08 0.22 -4.80
N MET A 71 -27.41 0.42 -6.09
CA MET A 71 -26.71 -0.24 -7.19
C MET A 71 -25.27 0.25 -7.33
N ARG A 72 -25.07 1.57 -7.23
CA ARG A 72 -23.74 2.19 -7.24
C ARG A 72 -22.91 1.72 -6.05
N ASP A 73 -23.47 1.72 -4.85
CA ASP A 73 -22.76 1.31 -3.64
C ASP A 73 -22.39 -0.19 -3.71
N LYS A 74 -23.27 -1.04 -4.24
CA LYS A 74 -22.98 -2.46 -4.52
C LYS A 74 -21.84 -2.61 -5.54
N TYR A 75 -21.84 -1.82 -6.60
CA TYR A 75 -20.76 -1.81 -7.57
C TYR A 75 -19.42 -1.43 -6.92
N LEU A 76 -19.38 -0.34 -6.14
CA LEU A 76 -18.15 0.11 -5.48
C LEU A 76 -17.60 -0.90 -4.47
N LEU A 77 -18.48 -1.59 -3.73
CA LEU A 77 -18.06 -2.71 -2.88
C LEU A 77 -17.43 -3.83 -3.71
N GLY A 78 -17.99 -4.13 -4.88
CA GLY A 78 -17.41 -5.08 -5.84
C GLY A 78 -16.04 -4.64 -6.36
N VAL A 79 -15.89 -3.38 -6.76
CA VAL A 79 -14.62 -2.79 -7.20
C VAL A 79 -13.57 -2.91 -6.11
N LEU A 80 -13.90 -2.46 -4.89
CA LEU A 80 -12.99 -2.53 -3.75
C LEU A 80 -12.56 -3.99 -3.49
N ALA A 81 -13.51 -4.93 -3.46
CA ALA A 81 -13.23 -6.34 -3.22
C ALA A 81 -12.27 -6.93 -4.27
N LYS A 82 -12.48 -6.64 -5.56
CA LYS A 82 -11.60 -7.09 -6.64
C LYS A 82 -10.20 -6.48 -6.55
N MET A 83 -10.11 -5.18 -6.28
CA MET A 83 -8.83 -4.49 -6.11
C MET A 83 -8.08 -4.98 -4.86
N SER A 84 -8.78 -5.32 -3.77
CA SER A 84 -8.18 -5.82 -2.54
C SER A 84 -7.89 -7.33 -2.54
N ALA A 85 -8.48 -8.11 -3.44
CA ALA A 85 -8.31 -9.56 -3.47
C ALA A 85 -6.83 -10.00 -3.59
N PRO A 86 -5.99 -9.37 -4.45
CA PRO A 86 -4.56 -9.67 -4.48
C PRO A 86 -3.86 -9.40 -3.14
N ILE A 87 -4.30 -8.38 -2.38
CA ILE A 87 -3.75 -8.07 -1.05
C ILE A 87 -4.08 -9.20 -0.08
N ALA A 88 -5.31 -9.71 -0.07
CA ALA A 88 -5.69 -10.83 0.79
C ALA A 88 -4.87 -12.10 0.47
N GLN A 89 -4.43 -12.29 -0.77
CA GLN A 89 -3.55 -13.39 -1.17
C GLN A 89 -2.09 -13.18 -0.72
N MET A 90 -1.59 -11.94 -0.78
CA MET A 90 -0.24 -11.58 -0.31
C MET A 90 -0.13 -11.63 1.22
N PHE A 91 -1.21 -11.30 1.93
CA PHE A 91 -1.24 -11.18 3.38
C PHE A 91 -2.37 -12.01 3.99
N PRO A 92 -2.24 -13.35 4.00
CA PRO A 92 -3.22 -14.20 4.65
C PRO A 92 -3.27 -13.91 6.15
N GLU A 93 -4.48 -13.83 6.70
CA GLU A 93 -4.72 -13.54 8.14
C GLU A 93 -4.49 -14.76 9.04
N LEU A 94 -3.49 -15.57 8.72
CA LEU A 94 -3.16 -16.78 9.47
C LEU A 94 -2.32 -16.44 10.70
N GLU A 95 -2.72 -17.00 11.85
CA GLU A 95 -1.95 -16.90 13.09
C GLU A 95 -0.54 -17.50 12.88
N GLY A 96 0.50 -16.74 13.19
CA GLY A 96 1.89 -17.15 13.00
C GLY A 96 2.45 -17.00 11.58
N TYR A 97 1.74 -16.34 10.66
CA TYR A 97 2.30 -16.02 9.35
C TYR A 97 3.50 -15.08 9.49
N THR A 98 4.70 -15.64 9.36
CA THR A 98 5.94 -14.86 9.15
C THR A 98 5.89 -14.33 7.73
N ALA A 99 5.42 -13.09 7.58
CA ALA A 99 5.08 -12.55 6.28
C ALA A 99 6.27 -12.60 5.31
N ALA A 100 6.17 -13.48 4.32
CA ALA A 100 7.08 -13.46 3.19
C ALA A 100 6.88 -12.12 2.47
N VAL A 101 7.99 -11.48 2.08
CA VAL A 101 7.91 -10.24 1.32
C VAL A 101 7.17 -10.53 0.01
N PRO A 102 6.09 -9.79 -0.32
CA PRO A 102 5.38 -9.99 -1.57
C PRO A 102 6.32 -9.94 -2.77
N SER A 103 6.04 -10.76 -3.78
CA SER A 103 6.86 -10.80 -4.98
C SER A 103 6.47 -9.70 -5.96
N LYS A 104 7.35 -9.42 -6.92
CA LYS A 104 7.06 -8.55 -8.06
C LYS A 104 5.78 -8.95 -8.81
N ARG A 105 5.53 -10.26 -8.93
CA ARG A 105 4.33 -10.80 -9.60
C ARG A 105 3.06 -10.39 -8.85
N ASP A 106 3.11 -10.36 -7.53
CA ASP A 106 1.94 -10.04 -6.71
C ASP A 106 1.57 -8.55 -6.83
N ILE A 107 2.58 -7.66 -6.85
CA ILE A 107 2.35 -6.23 -7.11
C ILE A 107 1.82 -5.99 -8.53
N GLN A 108 2.30 -6.76 -9.51
CA GLN A 108 1.75 -6.69 -10.87
C GLN A 108 0.29 -7.13 -10.89
N ALA A 109 -0.08 -8.19 -10.18
CA ALA A 109 -1.47 -8.63 -10.07
C ALA A 109 -2.36 -7.56 -9.42
N LEU A 110 -1.90 -6.93 -8.34
CA LEU A 110 -2.58 -5.80 -7.68
C LEU A 110 -2.79 -4.63 -8.64
N THR A 111 -1.72 -4.19 -9.31
CA THR A 111 -1.76 -3.06 -10.24
C THR A 111 -2.68 -3.36 -11.43
N ASN A 112 -2.66 -4.58 -11.96
CA ASN A 112 -3.53 -5.00 -13.05
C ASN A 112 -5.00 -5.02 -12.62
N ALA A 113 -5.31 -5.43 -11.39
CA ALA A 113 -6.67 -5.37 -10.85
C ALA A 113 -7.16 -3.92 -10.73
N MET A 114 -6.32 -3.00 -10.26
CA MET A 114 -6.63 -1.57 -10.21
C MET A 114 -6.87 -0.99 -11.61
N GLN A 115 -5.95 -1.28 -12.54
CA GLN A 115 -6.04 -0.84 -13.93
C GLN A 115 -7.33 -1.34 -14.61
N ALA A 116 -7.68 -2.61 -14.41
CA ALA A 116 -8.87 -3.21 -15.01
C ALA A 116 -10.14 -2.45 -14.63
N GLU A 117 -10.32 -2.13 -13.35
CA GLU A 117 -11.53 -1.41 -12.91
C GLU A 117 -11.55 0.05 -13.40
N PHE A 118 -10.41 0.73 -13.52
CA PHE A 118 -10.35 2.04 -14.18
C PHE A 118 -10.72 1.96 -15.66
N SER A 119 -10.21 0.96 -16.38
CA SER A 119 -10.57 0.73 -17.78
C SER A 119 -12.07 0.44 -17.93
N THR A 120 -12.63 -0.43 -17.08
CA THR A 120 -14.08 -0.71 -17.06
C THR A 120 -14.88 0.56 -16.77
N GLY A 121 -14.50 1.34 -15.76
CA GLY A 121 -15.17 2.59 -15.42
C GLY A 121 -15.11 3.65 -16.53
N LEU A 122 -14.03 3.68 -17.31
CA LEU A 122 -13.86 4.64 -18.40
C LEU A 122 -14.54 4.20 -19.71
N ILE A 123 -14.54 2.90 -20.03
CA ILE A 123 -15.10 2.36 -21.28
C ILE A 123 -16.61 2.15 -21.17
N GLU A 124 -17.08 1.62 -20.04
CA GLU A 124 -18.48 1.22 -19.86
C GLU A 124 -19.28 2.24 -19.04
N GLY A 125 -18.60 3.15 -18.33
CA GLY A 125 -19.19 3.96 -17.28
C GLY A 125 -19.34 5.45 -17.59
N ASP A 126 -20.20 6.09 -16.79
CA ASP A 126 -20.23 7.53 -16.63
C ASP A 126 -18.90 8.00 -16.00
N CYS A 127 -18.31 9.08 -16.52
CA CYS A 127 -17.14 9.75 -15.97
C CYS A 127 -17.26 10.05 -14.46
N GLY A 128 -18.48 10.28 -13.95
CA GLY A 128 -18.75 10.43 -12.52
C GLY A 128 -18.37 9.19 -11.68
N LEU A 129 -18.40 8.00 -12.27
CA LEU A 129 -18.02 6.74 -11.60
C LEU A 129 -16.51 6.64 -11.39
N VAL A 130 -15.70 7.20 -12.29
CA VAL A 130 -14.23 7.18 -12.20
C VAL A 130 -13.75 7.86 -10.93
N GLN A 131 -14.38 8.96 -10.51
CA GLN A 131 -14.04 9.64 -9.25
C GLN A 131 -14.29 8.74 -8.03
N LEU A 132 -15.34 7.92 -8.07
CA LEU A 132 -15.64 6.98 -6.99
C LEU A 132 -14.65 5.80 -7.00
N ILE A 133 -14.27 5.31 -8.19
CA ILE A 133 -13.22 4.30 -8.35
C ILE A 133 -11.88 4.84 -7.81
N CYS A 134 -11.54 6.11 -8.02
CA CYS A 134 -10.33 6.74 -7.44
C CYS A 134 -10.32 6.67 -5.90
N ARG A 135 -11.48 6.79 -5.25
CA ARG A 135 -11.60 6.64 -3.80
C ARG A 135 -11.38 5.20 -3.35
N GLU A 136 -11.93 4.22 -4.05
CA GLU A 136 -11.70 2.81 -3.73
C GLU A 136 -10.25 2.40 -4.00
N PHE A 137 -9.66 2.86 -5.12
CA PHE A 137 -8.23 2.74 -5.41
C PHE A 137 -7.37 3.26 -4.26
N SER A 138 -7.67 4.46 -3.77
CA SER A 138 -6.93 5.07 -2.65
C SER A 138 -7.00 4.21 -1.38
N LYS A 139 -8.18 3.65 -1.07
CA LYS A 139 -8.33 2.72 0.07
C LYS A 139 -7.51 1.45 -0.13
N THR A 140 -7.49 0.89 -1.34
CA THR A 140 -6.69 -0.30 -1.65
C THR A 140 -5.20 -0.03 -1.50
N VAL A 141 -4.70 1.11 -1.99
CA VAL A 141 -3.29 1.49 -1.79
C VAL A 141 -2.96 1.64 -0.31
N ARG A 142 -3.81 2.34 0.47
CA ARG A 142 -3.60 2.48 1.92
C ARG A 142 -3.61 1.13 2.63
N LEU A 143 -4.52 0.23 2.27
CA LEU A 143 -4.55 -1.11 2.83
C LEU A 143 -3.24 -1.85 2.57
N MET A 144 -2.70 -1.79 1.36
CA MET A 144 -1.39 -2.37 1.01
C MET A 144 -0.28 -1.77 1.88
N LEU A 145 -0.25 -0.44 2.00
CA LEU A 145 0.74 0.27 2.81
C LEU A 145 0.67 -0.10 4.29
N THR A 146 -0.53 -0.15 4.88
CA THR A 146 -0.72 -0.58 6.27
C THR A 146 -0.23 -2.02 6.50
N LYS A 147 -0.41 -2.92 5.53
CA LYS A 147 0.15 -4.28 5.63
C LYS A 147 1.68 -4.27 5.60
N ILE A 148 2.30 -3.48 4.71
CA ILE A 148 3.77 -3.31 4.65
C ILE A 148 4.30 -2.66 5.94
N GLU A 149 3.66 -1.61 6.43
CA GLU A 149 4.00 -0.96 7.71
C GLU A 149 3.99 -1.96 8.87
N GLY A 150 2.96 -2.81 8.94
CA GLY A 150 2.88 -3.89 9.92
C GLY A 150 4.09 -4.83 9.84
N MET A 151 4.52 -5.21 8.64
CA MET A 151 5.72 -6.06 8.47
C MET A 151 6.99 -5.36 8.97
N VAL A 152 7.16 -4.08 8.67
CA VAL A 152 8.32 -3.30 9.12
C VAL A 152 8.34 -3.19 10.65
N MET A 153 7.19 -2.91 11.27
CA MET A 153 7.08 -2.70 12.72
C MET A 153 7.29 -3.97 13.53
N HIS A 154 6.89 -5.14 13.01
CA HIS A 154 7.06 -6.41 13.71
C HIS A 154 8.46 -7.03 13.52
N THR A 155 9.32 -6.43 12.68
CA THR A 155 10.71 -6.87 12.52
C THR A 155 11.59 -6.22 13.60
N ALA A 156 11.62 -6.83 14.80
CA ALA A 156 12.26 -6.29 16.00
C ALA A 156 13.78 -5.99 15.88
N ASP A 157 14.49 -6.64 14.94
CA ASP A 157 15.96 -6.59 14.81
C ASP A 157 16.49 -5.53 13.82
N THR A 158 15.65 -4.61 13.38
CA THR A 158 16.06 -3.58 12.40
C THR A 158 16.87 -2.45 13.02
N ARG A 159 16.79 -2.29 14.35
CA ARG A 159 17.41 -1.21 15.13
C ARG A 159 18.75 -1.57 15.77
N THR A 160 19.28 -2.75 15.48
CA THR A 160 20.56 -3.21 16.00
C THR A 160 21.53 -3.38 14.83
N LEU A 161 22.57 -2.54 14.79
CA LEU A 161 23.75 -2.88 14.00
C LEU A 161 24.47 -3.97 14.78
N SER A 162 24.62 -5.16 14.20
CA SER A 162 25.40 -6.22 14.82
C SER A 162 26.87 -5.82 14.78
N THR A 163 27.33 -5.10 15.80
CA THR A 163 28.71 -4.64 15.98
C THR A 163 29.54 -5.60 16.82
N ALA A 164 28.99 -6.75 17.20
CA ALA A 164 29.69 -7.73 18.02
C ALA A 164 30.57 -8.65 17.15
N ALA A 165 31.80 -8.20 16.90
CA ALA A 165 32.98 -9.04 16.62
C ALA A 165 33.10 -9.81 15.29
N GLY A 166 32.23 -9.64 14.29
CA GLY A 166 32.27 -10.50 13.09
C GLY A 166 31.72 -9.90 11.79
N GLY A 167 32.23 -8.73 11.38
CA GLY A 167 32.00 -8.18 10.03
C GLY A 167 30.68 -7.44 9.82
N PHE A 168 30.63 -6.58 8.79
CA PHE A 168 29.46 -5.82 8.36
C PHE A 168 28.44 -6.69 7.61
N ALA A 169 28.07 -7.84 8.16
CA ALA A 169 27.02 -8.66 7.58
C ALA A 169 25.65 -8.02 7.89
N ARG A 170 24.80 -7.87 6.87
CA ARG A 170 23.42 -7.41 7.07
C ARG A 170 22.67 -8.44 7.92
N SER A 171 21.92 -7.99 8.91
CA SER A 171 21.00 -8.86 9.63
C SER A 171 19.88 -9.33 8.69
N HIS A 172 19.27 -10.47 9.01
CA HIS A 172 18.10 -10.97 8.26
C HIS A 172 16.98 -9.92 8.21
N ALA A 173 16.76 -9.21 9.31
CA ALA A 173 15.82 -8.09 9.42
C ALA A 173 16.16 -6.93 8.48
N GLN A 174 17.43 -6.55 8.38
CA GLN A 174 17.87 -5.50 7.45
C GLN A 174 17.66 -5.92 5.99
N GLN A 175 17.95 -7.18 5.66
CA GLN A 175 17.71 -7.69 4.31
C GLN A 175 16.22 -7.74 3.98
N HIS A 176 15.37 -8.13 4.94
CA HIS A 176 13.92 -8.10 4.80
C HIS A 176 13.40 -6.69 4.50
N ASN A 177 13.83 -5.68 5.27
CA ASN A 177 13.44 -4.29 5.05
C ASN A 177 13.94 -3.73 3.70
N ALA A 178 15.16 -4.11 3.28
CA ALA A 178 15.67 -3.73 1.97
C ALA A 178 14.78 -4.29 0.84
N ASN A 179 14.30 -5.53 0.99
CA ASN A 179 13.37 -6.13 0.05
C ASN A 179 12.01 -5.41 0.05
N LEU A 180 11.50 -4.98 1.21
CA LEU A 180 10.27 -4.18 1.31
C LEU A 180 10.42 -2.81 0.65
N LEU A 181 11.57 -2.15 0.80
CA LEU A 181 11.84 -0.89 0.11
C LEU A 181 11.84 -1.08 -1.41
N GLN A 182 12.49 -2.15 -1.89
CA GLN A 182 12.47 -2.48 -3.31
C GLN A 182 11.04 -2.73 -3.82
N LEU A 183 10.20 -3.37 -3.01
CA LEU A 183 8.79 -3.60 -3.32
C LEU A 183 8.01 -2.29 -3.44
N LEU A 184 8.20 -1.35 -2.49
CA LEU A 184 7.55 -0.04 -2.51
C LEU A 184 7.94 0.78 -3.75
N VAL A 185 9.22 0.74 -4.14
CA VAL A 185 9.69 1.39 -5.38
C VAL A 185 9.02 0.78 -6.61
N GLN A 186 8.96 -0.56 -6.71
CA GLN A 186 8.29 -1.23 -7.82
C GLN A 186 6.79 -0.91 -7.86
N PHE A 187 6.14 -0.83 -6.69
CA PHE A 187 4.74 -0.50 -6.60
C PHE A 187 4.48 0.93 -7.09
N LYS A 188 5.29 1.91 -6.63
CA LYS A 188 5.28 3.29 -7.13
C LYS A 188 5.41 3.34 -8.66
N GLU A 189 6.42 2.69 -9.23
CA GLU A 189 6.65 2.69 -10.68
C GLU A 189 5.48 2.09 -11.47
N LEU A 190 4.80 1.10 -10.91
CA LEU A 190 3.65 0.46 -11.54
C LEU A 190 2.39 1.32 -11.44
N LEU A 191 2.15 1.97 -10.30
CA LEU A 191 1.03 2.91 -10.12
C LEU A 191 1.12 4.09 -11.08
N GLN A 192 2.32 4.68 -11.24
CA GLN A 192 2.55 5.79 -12.16
C GLN A 192 2.26 5.43 -13.64
N LYS A 193 2.27 4.14 -14.00
CA LYS A 193 1.95 3.68 -15.35
C LYS A 193 0.45 3.46 -15.58
N ILE A 194 -0.38 3.42 -14.52
CA ILE A 194 -1.82 3.16 -14.65
C ILE A 194 -2.51 4.21 -15.53
N PRO A 195 -2.36 5.53 -15.29
CA PRO A 195 -3.09 6.53 -16.08
C PRO A 195 -2.77 6.46 -17.58
N GLY A 196 -1.49 6.24 -17.91
CA GLY A 196 -1.05 6.07 -19.30
C GLY A 196 -1.67 4.86 -19.98
N LYS A 197 -1.74 3.71 -19.29
CA LYS A 197 -2.36 2.49 -19.84
C LYS A 197 -3.88 2.61 -19.98
N VAL A 198 -4.55 3.21 -19.00
CA VAL A 198 -6.00 3.43 -19.04
C VAL A 198 -6.38 4.41 -20.17
N ARG A 199 -5.59 5.47 -20.34
CA ARG A 199 -5.75 6.42 -21.47
C ARG A 199 -5.60 5.73 -22.81
N ALA A 200 -4.56 4.90 -22.99
CA ALA A 200 -4.34 4.15 -24.22
C ALA A 200 -5.53 3.22 -24.52
N ALA A 201 -5.99 2.46 -23.53
CA ALA A 201 -7.14 1.57 -23.67
C ALA A 201 -8.44 2.32 -24.05
N GLY A 202 -8.67 3.51 -23.48
CA GLY A 202 -9.82 4.34 -23.82
C GLY A 202 -9.80 4.86 -25.26
N VAL A 203 -8.63 5.22 -25.78
CA VAL A 203 -8.45 5.67 -27.19
C VAL A 203 -8.68 4.50 -28.16
N ASP A 204 -8.16 3.32 -27.84
CA ASP A 204 -8.34 2.12 -28.67
C ASP A 204 -9.82 1.71 -28.75
N ALA A 205 -10.53 1.74 -27.61
CA ALA A 205 -11.96 1.48 -27.56
C ALA A 205 -12.76 2.47 -28.42
N SER A 206 -12.44 3.77 -28.31
CA SER A 206 -13.11 4.83 -29.09
C SER A 206 -12.88 4.68 -30.59
N THR A 207 -11.66 4.31 -31.00
CA THR A 207 -11.30 4.10 -32.42
C THR A 207 -12.00 2.88 -33.00
N SER A 208 -12.13 1.80 -32.22
CA SER A 208 -12.84 0.58 -32.62
C SER A 208 -14.34 0.84 -32.85
N LEU A 209 -14.97 1.63 -31.99
CA LEU A 209 -16.39 2.01 -32.15
C LEU A 209 -16.62 2.87 -33.40
N LEU A 210 -15.71 3.82 -33.69
CA LEU A 210 -15.76 4.64 -34.90
C LEU A 210 -15.60 3.79 -36.17
N ALA A 211 -14.64 2.87 -36.20
CA ALA A 211 -14.44 1.95 -37.33
C ALA A 211 -15.65 1.03 -37.57
N SER A 212 -16.32 0.61 -36.50
CA SER A 212 -17.54 -0.21 -36.56
C SER A 212 -18.75 0.56 -37.07
N SER A 213 -18.80 1.88 -36.84
CA SER A 213 -19.87 2.75 -37.32
C SER A 213 -19.69 3.20 -38.78
N ALA A 214 -18.43 3.34 -39.24
CA ALA A 214 -18.10 3.78 -40.60
C ALA A 214 -18.46 2.76 -41.68
N THR A 215 -18.55 1.47 -41.35
CA THR A 215 -19.01 0.41 -42.27
C THR A 215 -20.54 0.34 -42.38
N ALA A 216 -21.29 1.04 -41.53
CA ALA A 216 -22.76 1.01 -41.50
C ALA A 216 -23.43 2.23 -42.16
N SER A 217 -22.69 3.25 -42.61
CA SER A 217 -23.27 4.51 -43.09
C SER A 217 -22.79 4.94 -44.48
N SER A 218 -23.23 4.23 -45.51
CA SER A 218 -23.43 4.79 -46.86
C SER A 218 -24.77 5.54 -46.91
N GLY A 219 -24.87 6.65 -46.17
CA GLY A 219 -26.11 7.44 -46.05
C GLY A 219 -25.80 8.92 -45.81
N SER A 220 -25.98 9.71 -46.86
CA SER A 220 -25.75 11.15 -46.93
C SER A 220 -26.60 11.97 -45.94
N GLY A 221 -25.95 12.83 -45.15
CA GLY A 221 -26.49 14.13 -44.75
C GLY A 221 -26.92 14.32 -43.28
N ALA A 222 -26.01 14.81 -42.42
CA ALA A 222 -26.31 15.64 -41.24
C ALA A 222 -25.00 16.08 -40.53
N SER A 223 -24.34 17.14 -41.00
CA SER A 223 -22.96 17.48 -40.59
C SER A 223 -22.79 18.45 -39.41
N ASN A 224 -23.84 19.00 -38.77
CA ASN A 224 -23.63 20.09 -37.78
C ASN A 224 -24.02 19.81 -36.32
N ALA A 225 -24.75 18.74 -35.98
CA ALA A 225 -25.17 18.48 -34.59
C ALA A 225 -24.20 17.57 -33.79
N VAL A 226 -23.34 16.82 -34.48
CA VAL A 226 -22.46 15.80 -33.87
C VAL A 226 -21.26 16.42 -33.14
N ASN A 227 -20.88 17.67 -33.47
CA ASN A 227 -19.63 18.26 -32.97
C ASN A 227 -19.74 18.80 -31.52
N ALA A 228 -20.92 19.24 -31.08
CA ALA A 228 -21.11 19.84 -29.75
C ALA A 228 -21.27 18.80 -28.61
N SER A 229 -21.88 17.65 -28.89
CA SER A 229 -22.00 16.56 -27.91
C SER A 229 -20.65 15.88 -27.67
N ASN A 230 -19.79 15.86 -28.69
CA ASN A 230 -18.48 15.22 -28.64
C ASN A 230 -17.46 16.02 -27.82
N SER A 231 -17.54 17.37 -27.84
CA SER A 231 -16.65 18.22 -27.03
C SER A 231 -16.88 18.07 -25.53
N ASN A 232 -18.14 17.92 -25.10
CA ASN A 232 -18.48 17.74 -23.69
C ASN A 232 -18.05 16.36 -23.16
N ALA A 233 -18.27 15.29 -23.95
CA ALA A 233 -17.81 13.96 -23.59
C ALA A 233 -16.27 13.88 -23.50
N ALA A 234 -15.56 14.45 -24.48
CA ALA A 234 -14.10 14.50 -24.46
C ALA A 234 -13.56 15.29 -23.25
N SER A 235 -14.23 16.39 -22.88
CA SER A 235 -13.86 17.17 -21.70
C SER A 235 -14.05 16.39 -20.39
N SER A 236 -15.12 15.60 -20.29
CA SER A 236 -15.44 14.77 -19.12
C SER A 236 -14.46 13.61 -18.94
N VAL A 237 -14.09 12.94 -20.03
CA VAL A 237 -13.05 11.91 -20.03
C VAL A 237 -11.70 12.51 -19.61
N THR A 238 -11.34 13.67 -20.14
CA THR A 238 -10.10 14.37 -19.77
C THR A 238 -10.09 14.76 -18.29
N ALA A 239 -11.21 15.24 -17.76
CA ALA A 239 -11.34 15.56 -16.33
C ALA A 239 -11.21 14.31 -15.45
N SER A 240 -11.80 13.18 -15.87
CA SER A 240 -11.73 11.90 -15.16
C SER A 240 -10.32 11.33 -15.13
N VAL A 241 -9.60 11.40 -16.26
CA VAL A 241 -8.19 10.98 -16.33
C VAL A 241 -7.31 11.84 -15.44
N ARG A 242 -7.54 13.16 -15.41
CA ARG A 242 -6.81 14.07 -14.51
C ARG A 242 -7.06 13.74 -13.03
N GLU A 243 -8.28 13.37 -12.67
CA GLU A 243 -8.59 12.96 -11.29
C GLU A 243 -7.89 11.65 -10.91
N MET A 244 -7.83 10.70 -11.84
CA MET A 244 -7.04 9.48 -11.67
C MET A 244 -5.53 9.78 -11.53
N GLU A 245 -4.99 10.71 -12.31
CA GLU A 245 -3.59 11.15 -12.17
C GLU A 245 -3.32 11.73 -10.77
N ARG A 246 -4.20 12.60 -10.25
CA ARG A 246 -4.09 13.12 -8.88
C ARG A 246 -4.14 12.02 -7.83
N ALA A 247 -5.08 11.08 -7.95
CA ALA A 247 -5.19 9.97 -7.02
C ALA A 247 -3.92 9.10 -7.03
N VAL A 248 -3.28 8.91 -8.18
CA VAL A 248 -2.01 8.21 -8.31
C VAL A 248 -0.86 9.01 -7.69
N GLU A 249 -0.81 10.33 -7.88
CA GLU A 249 0.18 11.20 -7.24
C GLU A 249 0.08 11.16 -5.71
N ASP A 250 -1.13 11.26 -5.16
CA ASP A 250 -1.39 11.13 -3.72
C ASP A 250 -0.94 9.75 -3.20
N ALA A 251 -1.27 8.68 -3.92
CA ALA A 251 -0.85 7.33 -3.60
C ALA A 251 0.68 7.16 -3.61
N VAL A 252 1.37 7.79 -4.56
CA VAL A 252 2.84 7.79 -4.64
C VAL A 252 3.44 8.56 -3.46
N SER A 253 2.84 9.69 -3.07
CA SER A 253 3.27 10.44 -1.89
C SER A 253 3.15 9.59 -0.61
N TRP A 254 2.07 8.82 -0.43
CA TRP A 254 1.95 7.91 0.72
C TRP A 254 3.01 6.80 0.70
N ILE A 255 3.34 6.25 -0.48
CA ILE A 255 4.41 5.25 -0.61
C ILE A 255 5.75 5.83 -0.16
N GLU A 256 6.06 7.06 -0.58
CA GLU A 256 7.29 7.76 -0.20
C GLU A 256 7.33 8.06 1.31
N GLU A 257 6.22 8.52 1.89
CA GLU A 257 6.11 8.76 3.33
C GLU A 257 6.39 7.49 4.14
N VAL A 258 5.80 6.35 3.74
CA VAL A 258 6.04 5.05 4.40
C VAL A 258 7.48 4.61 4.26
N ALA A 259 8.06 4.72 3.06
CA ALA A 259 9.45 4.35 2.81
C ALA A 259 10.41 5.20 3.66
N ASP A 260 10.17 6.52 3.73
CA ASP A 260 11.03 7.44 4.47
C ASP A 260 10.94 7.21 5.98
N LYS A 261 9.72 7.26 6.53
CA LYS A 261 9.45 7.18 7.96
C LYS A 261 9.80 5.82 8.56
N HIS A 262 9.46 4.73 7.87
CA HIS A 262 9.53 3.40 8.46
C HIS A 262 10.78 2.63 8.08
N ILE A 263 11.43 2.94 6.95
CA ILE A 263 12.61 2.20 6.49
C ILE A 263 13.86 3.10 6.49
N MET A 264 13.81 4.27 5.84
CA MET A 264 15.00 5.10 5.66
C MET A 264 15.44 5.80 6.95
N GLN A 265 14.52 6.40 7.69
CA GLN A 265 14.84 7.14 8.91
C GLN A 265 15.53 6.27 9.99
N PRO A 266 15.08 5.02 10.26
CA PRO A 266 15.83 4.11 11.13
C PRO A 266 17.24 3.82 10.62
N VAL A 267 17.42 3.57 9.31
CA VAL A 267 18.74 3.30 8.72
C VAL A 267 19.67 4.50 8.87
N VAL A 268 19.20 5.71 8.58
CA VAL A 268 19.97 6.95 8.74
C VAL A 268 20.35 7.17 10.20
N THR A 269 19.41 6.93 11.12
CA THR A 269 19.67 7.05 12.57
C THR A 269 20.78 6.09 13.03
N LEU A 270 20.75 4.85 12.54
CA LEU A 270 21.77 3.85 12.86
C LEU A 270 23.14 4.21 12.28
N LEU A 271 23.20 4.65 11.03
CA LEU A 271 24.43 5.09 10.38
C LEU A 271 25.04 6.30 11.10
N SER A 272 24.21 7.27 11.49
CA SER A 272 24.65 8.44 12.26
C SER A 272 25.21 8.05 13.63
N GLY A 273 24.53 7.14 14.35
CA GLY A 273 25.01 6.61 15.63
C GLY A 273 26.33 5.84 15.48
N TYR A 274 26.47 5.06 14.41
CA TYR A 274 27.70 4.33 14.10
C TYR A 274 28.87 5.27 13.82
N VAL A 275 28.69 6.26 12.94
CA VAL A 275 29.73 7.26 12.62
C VAL A 275 30.13 8.03 13.88
N THR A 276 29.15 8.42 14.71
CA THR A 276 29.42 9.09 16.00
C THR A 276 30.24 8.20 16.93
N SER A 277 29.90 6.91 17.03
CA SER A 277 30.66 5.94 17.83
C SER A 277 32.10 5.78 17.35
N LEU A 278 32.31 5.69 16.03
CA LEU A 278 33.65 5.63 15.45
C LEU A 278 34.48 6.88 15.77
N VAL A 279 33.89 8.07 15.59
CA VAL A 279 34.58 9.34 15.87
C VAL A 279 34.95 9.44 17.35
N VAL A 280 34.05 9.04 18.25
CA VAL A 280 34.33 9.00 19.70
C VAL A 280 35.42 7.98 20.02
N GLY A 281 35.42 6.80 19.38
CA GLY A 281 36.48 5.79 19.53
C GLY A 281 37.84 6.34 19.10
N MET A 282 37.92 6.94 17.91
CA MET A 282 39.13 7.57 17.40
C MET A 282 39.63 8.71 18.30
N HIS A 283 38.73 9.52 18.87
CA HIS A 283 39.12 10.55 19.83
C HIS A 283 39.65 9.97 21.14
N LYS A 284 39.05 8.91 21.67
CA LYS A 284 39.54 8.24 22.89
C LYS A 284 40.93 7.63 22.66
N GLU A 285 41.14 6.95 21.53
CA GLU A 285 42.45 6.36 21.19
C GLU A 285 43.50 7.42 20.87
N GLY A 286 43.13 8.48 20.14
CA GLY A 286 44.02 9.59 19.79
C GLY A 286 44.46 10.44 20.99
N ILE A 287 43.60 10.62 22.00
CA ILE A 287 43.93 11.36 23.23
C ILE A 287 44.82 10.51 24.15
N VAL A 288 44.62 9.19 24.21
CA VAL A 288 45.44 8.29 25.04
C VAL A 288 46.85 8.07 24.47
N GLY A 289 47.06 8.27 23.17
CA GLY A 289 48.40 8.21 22.55
C GLY A 289 49.27 9.47 22.70
N GLY A 290 48.70 10.62 23.12
CA GLY A 290 49.36 11.92 23.07
C GLY A 290 49.91 12.48 24.39
N VAL A 291 49.56 11.89 25.54
CA VAL A 291 50.09 12.34 26.84
C VAL A 291 51.28 11.44 27.19
N GLY A 292 52.48 11.96 26.94
CA GLY A 292 53.74 11.27 27.18
C GLY A 292 53.87 10.70 28.58
N ALA A 293 53.84 9.38 28.68
CA ALA A 293 54.46 8.63 29.76
C ALA A 293 55.70 7.94 29.17
N SER A 294 56.86 8.60 29.27
CA SER A 294 58.14 7.93 29.09
C SER A 294 58.40 6.92 30.22
N PRO A 295 59.17 5.85 29.95
CA PRO A 295 59.06 4.58 30.64
C PRO A 295 59.99 4.50 31.85
N VAL A 296 59.49 4.03 33.00
CA VAL A 296 60.38 3.49 34.05
C VAL A 296 60.57 2.01 33.78
N VAL A 297 61.67 1.71 33.10
CA VAL A 297 62.23 0.37 32.96
C VAL A 297 62.85 0.01 34.31
N THR A 298 62.17 -0.81 35.11
CA THR A 298 62.80 -1.52 36.23
C THR A 298 63.11 -2.94 35.77
N ALA A 299 64.39 -3.17 35.48
CA ALA A 299 64.95 -4.48 35.21
C ALA A 299 64.88 -5.36 36.48
N GLY A 300 64.40 -6.59 36.34
CA GLY A 300 64.38 -7.60 37.39
C GLY A 300 64.23 -8.99 36.79
N SER A 301 65.35 -9.70 36.70
CA SER A 301 65.54 -11.00 36.05
C SER A 301 64.94 -12.21 36.76
N ALA A 302 64.74 -13.27 35.96
CA ALA A 302 64.84 -14.72 36.27
C ALA A 302 63.70 -15.35 37.11
N SER A 303 63.21 -16.58 36.90
CA SER A 303 63.48 -17.70 35.97
C SER A 303 62.44 -18.82 36.25
N LYS A 304 62.40 -19.80 35.32
CA LYS A 304 61.93 -21.20 35.42
C LYS A 304 60.54 -21.52 34.85
N THR A 305 60.43 -22.22 33.71
CA THR A 305 60.62 -23.67 33.42
C THR A 305 59.33 -24.46 33.66
N ALA A 306 58.68 -24.93 32.59
CA ALA A 306 58.37 -26.35 32.31
C ALA A 306 57.25 -26.49 31.26
N THR A 307 57.35 -27.58 30.50
CA THR A 307 56.79 -27.86 29.17
C THR A 307 55.51 -28.74 29.28
N PRO A 308 55.00 -29.42 28.22
CA PRO A 308 53.61 -29.30 27.77
C PRO A 308 52.75 -30.57 27.99
N SER A 309 51.45 -30.52 27.68
CA SER A 309 50.70 -31.74 27.34
C SER A 309 49.50 -31.50 26.41
N THR A 310 49.57 -32.23 25.31
CA THR A 310 48.55 -32.66 24.35
C THR A 310 47.30 -33.25 24.99
N ALA A 311 46.13 -32.97 24.42
CA ALA A 311 45.05 -33.97 24.26
C ALA A 311 44.05 -33.53 23.18
N SER A 312 44.15 -34.20 22.05
CA SER A 312 43.17 -34.29 20.97
C SER A 312 42.05 -35.24 21.39
N THR A 313 40.77 -34.88 21.16
CA THR A 313 39.71 -35.88 21.02
C THR A 313 38.76 -35.48 19.90
N SER A 314 39.01 -36.12 18.76
CA SER A 314 38.07 -36.31 17.66
C SER A 314 37.05 -37.36 18.09
N THR A 315 35.75 -37.08 17.91
CA THR A 315 34.72 -38.13 17.91
C THR A 315 33.83 -37.94 16.69
N TYR A 316 34.10 -38.76 15.69
CA TYR A 316 33.30 -39.00 14.50
C TYR A 316 32.60 -40.34 14.66
N THR A 317 31.27 -40.35 14.65
CA THR A 317 30.39 -41.45 14.20
C THR A 317 29.10 -40.75 13.74
N GLY A 318 28.57 -40.86 12.53
CA GLY A 318 28.69 -41.89 11.51
C GLY A 318 27.44 -42.78 11.54
N LYS A 319 26.33 -42.36 10.90
CA LYS A 319 25.36 -43.23 10.21
C LYS A 319 24.27 -42.44 9.45
N ALA A 320 24.26 -42.63 8.14
CA ALA A 320 23.10 -42.59 7.25
C ALA A 320 22.97 -44.00 6.63
N PRO A 321 22.06 -44.26 5.69
CA PRO A 321 20.60 -44.22 5.73
C PRO A 321 20.00 -45.64 5.55
N VAL A 322 18.69 -45.79 5.76
CA VAL A 322 17.83 -46.78 5.08
C VAL A 322 16.55 -46.07 4.68
#